data_AF-A0A5Q4FC29-F1
#
_entry.id   AF-A0A5Q4FC29-F1
#
_cell.length_a   1.000
_cell.length_b   1.000
_cell.length_c   1.000
_cell.angle_alpha   90.00
_cell.angle_beta   90.00
_cell.angle_gamma   90.00
#
_symmetry.space_group_name_H-M   'P 1'
#
loop_
_entity.id
_entity.type
_entity.pdbx_description
1 polymer ?
#
loop_
_entity_poly.entity_id
_entity_poly.type
_entity_poly.pdbx_seq_one_letter_code
_entity_poly.pdbx_strand_id
1 'polypeptide(L)'
;MKNIPALLVVLLVLASASLTGTAASTHAKQTETRIHPALSDPDSLRVIVDEIMAGFMDSLNIAGATVAVVRDGQLFFSGGYGLADVRRRVPVDPGRTLFRIGSVTKLFTW
;
A
#
# COMPACT_ATOMS: atom_id res chain seq x y z
N MET A 1 38.72 46.43 -24.19
CA MET A 1 39.32 47.04 -22.98
C MET A 1 39.01 48.53 -23.02
N LYS A 2 37.95 48.96 -22.32
CA LYS A 2 37.54 50.37 -22.18
C LYS A 2 36.98 50.54 -20.76
N ASN A 3 37.57 51.47 -20.04
CA ASN A 3 37.38 51.72 -18.62
C ASN A 3 36.58 53.02 -18.50
N ILE A 4 35.56 53.10 -17.63
CA ILE A 4 35.03 54.37 -17.12
C ILE A 4 34.72 54.21 -15.61
N PRO A 5 35.04 55.21 -14.76
CA PRO A 5 35.17 55.08 -13.31
C PRO A 5 33.96 55.61 -12.51
N ALA A 6 34.06 55.47 -11.18
CA ALA A 6 33.48 56.27 -10.08
C ALA A 6 32.34 57.26 -10.38
N LEU A 7 31.25 57.19 -9.60
CA LEU A 7 30.83 58.22 -8.62
C LEU A 7 29.35 58.02 -8.21
N LEU A 8 29.15 57.64 -6.95
CA LEU A 8 28.21 58.24 -6.00
C LEU A 8 27.04 59.08 -6.58
N VAL A 9 25.84 58.50 -6.62
CA VAL A 9 24.57 59.24 -6.50
C VAL A 9 23.74 58.57 -5.41
N VAL A 10 23.81 59.13 -4.21
CA VAL A 10 22.82 58.91 -3.16
C VAL A 10 21.54 59.59 -3.61
N LEU A 11 20.48 58.83 -3.86
CA LEU A 11 19.13 59.37 -3.85
C LEU A 11 18.20 58.45 -3.06
N LEU A 12 17.80 59.00 -1.93
CA LEU A 12 16.87 58.51 -0.92
C LEU A 12 15.54 58.07 -1.58
N VAL A 13 15.30 56.77 -1.70
CA VAL A 13 13.95 56.26 -1.98
C VAL A 13 13.40 55.64 -0.70
N LEU A 14 12.43 56.36 -0.14
CA LEU A 14 11.67 56.03 1.04
C LEU A 14 11.08 54.61 0.94
N ALA A 15 11.13 53.92 2.07
CA ALA A 15 10.50 52.64 2.32
C ALA A 15 9.00 52.69 2.01
N SER A 16 8.61 52.01 0.94
CA SER A 16 7.21 51.71 0.62
C SER A 16 6.89 50.32 1.15
N ALA A 17 6.11 50.32 2.23
CA ALA A 17 5.17 49.31 2.70
C ALA A 17 5.38 47.86 2.21
N SER A 18 5.73 47.01 3.18
CA SER A 18 5.65 45.56 3.11
C SER A 18 4.27 45.10 2.61
N LEU A 19 4.21 44.66 1.35
CA LEU A 19 3.15 43.77 0.90
C LEU A 19 3.70 42.34 1.03
N THR A 20 3.62 41.80 2.24
CA THR A 20 3.91 40.39 2.50
C THR A 20 2.82 39.57 1.83
N GLY A 21 3.04 39.27 0.55
CA GLY A 21 2.29 38.24 -0.16
C GLY A 21 2.65 36.89 0.43
N THR A 22 1.99 36.50 1.52
CA THR A 22 1.90 35.09 1.90
C THR A 22 1.01 34.43 0.86
N ALA A 23 1.60 34.10 -0.30
CA ALA A 23 1.10 33.01 -1.10
C ALA A 23 1.24 31.78 -0.20
N ALA A 24 0.17 31.47 0.54
CA ALA A 24 -0.01 30.17 1.15
C ALA A 24 0.06 29.19 -0.02
N SER A 25 1.26 28.65 -0.24
CA SER A 25 1.46 27.46 -1.03
C SER A 25 0.58 26.44 -0.34
N THR A 26 -0.60 26.23 -0.91
CA THR A 26 -1.50 25.14 -0.57
C THR A 26 -0.73 23.94 -1.05
N HIS A 27 0.18 23.51 -0.18
CA HIS A 27 1.03 22.37 -0.39
C HIS A 27 0.07 21.25 -0.73
N ALA A 28 0.16 20.80 -1.98
CA ALA A 28 -0.57 19.66 -2.48
C ALA A 28 -0.48 18.59 -1.38
N LYS A 29 -1.63 18.29 -0.77
CA LYS A 29 -1.79 17.19 0.17
C LYS A 29 -1.41 15.96 -0.63
N GLN A 30 -0.13 15.59 -0.52
CA GLN A 30 0.47 14.51 -1.27
C GLN A 30 -0.43 13.30 -1.05
N THR A 31 -0.98 12.76 -2.13
CA THR A 31 -1.47 11.39 -2.18
C THR A 31 -0.24 10.49 -2.14
N GLU A 32 0.48 10.54 -1.02
CA GLU A 32 1.30 9.41 -0.60
C GLU A 32 0.29 8.31 -0.29
N THR A 33 0.50 7.14 -0.88
CA THR A 33 -0.22 5.92 -0.52
C THR A 33 -0.03 5.70 0.98
N ARG A 34 -0.95 6.21 1.81
CA ARG A 34 -1.02 5.82 3.22
C ARG A 34 -1.40 4.36 3.21
N ILE A 35 -0.40 3.48 3.31
CA ILE A 35 -0.64 2.11 3.73
C ILE A 35 -1.35 2.25 5.07
N HIS A 36 -2.60 1.79 5.13
CA HIS A 36 -3.34 1.73 6.39
C HIS A 36 -2.43 1.04 7.40
N PRO A 37 -2.21 1.59 8.62
CA PRO A 37 -1.22 1.06 9.55
C PRO A 37 -1.37 -0.45 9.81
N ALA A 38 -2.61 -0.95 9.81
CA ALA A 38 -2.93 -2.35 9.98
C ALA A 38 -2.49 -3.26 8.81
N LEU A 39 -2.16 -2.70 7.64
CA LEU A 39 -1.59 -3.43 6.51
C LEU A 39 -0.06 -3.42 6.51
N SER A 40 0.58 -2.65 7.41
CA SER A 40 2.04 -2.55 7.47
C SER A 40 2.70 -3.65 8.30
N ASP A 41 1.92 -4.37 9.10
CA ASP A 41 2.35 -5.39 10.03
C ASP A 41 1.65 -6.74 9.71
N PRO A 42 2.38 -7.87 9.60
CA PRO A 42 1.78 -9.16 9.26
C PRO A 42 0.72 -9.65 10.25
N ASP A 43 0.86 -9.36 11.54
CA ASP A 43 -0.09 -9.82 12.57
C ASP A 43 -1.39 -9.01 12.52
N SER A 44 -1.27 -7.70 12.33
CA SER A 44 -2.42 -6.82 12.09
C SER A 44 -3.17 -7.20 10.80
N LEU A 45 -2.42 -7.56 9.75
CA LEU A 45 -3.00 -8.05 8.50
C LEU A 45 -3.74 -9.37 8.71
N ARG A 46 -3.19 -10.30 9.51
CA ARG A 46 -3.85 -11.56 9.84
C ARG A 46 -5.23 -11.34 10.44
N VAL A 47 -5.35 -10.45 11.42
CA VAL A 47 -6.65 -10.16 12.06
C VAL A 47 -7.70 -9.73 11.03
N ILE A 48 -7.32 -8.85 10.10
CA ILE A 48 -8.22 -8.36 9.05
C ILE A 48 -8.61 -9.48 8.07
N VAL A 49 -7.61 -10.23 7.60
CA VAL A 49 -7.88 -11.31 6.63
C VAL A 49 -8.71 -12.41 7.26
N ASP A 50 -8.46 -12.76 8.52
CA ASP A 50 -9.23 -13.77 9.24
C ASP A 50 -10.70 -13.37 9.40
N GLU A 51 -10.99 -12.10 9.71
CA GLU A 51 -12.35 -11.57 9.79
C GLU A 51 -13.06 -11.63 8.43
N ILE A 52 -12.40 -11.17 7.36
CA ILE A 52 -12.96 -11.20 6.00
C ILE A 52 -13.23 -12.64 5.55
N MET A 53 -12.26 -13.53 5.77
CA MET A 53 -12.37 -14.92 5.38
C MET A 53 -13.45 -15.63 6.19
N ALA A 54 -13.60 -15.37 7.49
CA ALA A 54 -14.69 -15.93 8.28
C ALA A 54 -16.07 -15.59 7.65
N GLY A 55 -16.26 -14.35 7.21
CA GLY A 55 -17.49 -13.92 6.52
C GLY A 55 -17.72 -14.64 5.19
N PHE A 56 -16.68 -14.82 4.37
CA PHE A 56 -16.81 -15.53 3.09
C PHE A 56 -17.01 -17.04 3.25
N MET A 57 -16.30 -17.65 4.20
CA MET A 57 -16.42 -19.08 4.46
C MET A 57 -17.86 -19.46 4.81
N ASP A 58 -18.51 -18.64 5.64
CA ASP A 58 -19.91 -18.82 6.03
C ASP A 58 -20.88 -18.48 4.88
N SER A 59 -20.82 -17.25 4.36
CA SER A 59 -21.81 -16.75 3.38
C SER A 59 -21.81 -17.48 2.04
N LEU A 60 -20.66 -18.01 1.62
CA LEU A 60 -20.49 -18.72 0.35
C LEU A 60 -20.33 -20.22 0.52
N ASN A 61 -20.43 -20.72 1.76
CA ASN A 61 -20.30 -22.13 2.11
C ASN A 61 -19.01 -22.76 1.52
N ILE A 62 -17.90 -22.03 1.64
CA ILE A 62 -16.58 -22.43 1.10
C ILE A 62 -16.00 -23.49 2.03
N ALA A 63 -15.62 -24.64 1.46
CA ALA A 63 -15.04 -25.73 2.24
C ALA A 63 -13.63 -25.41 2.75
N GLY A 64 -12.79 -24.80 1.91
CA GLY A 64 -11.44 -24.41 2.26
C GLY A 64 -10.82 -23.45 1.25
N ALA A 65 -9.90 -22.62 1.72
CA ALA A 65 -9.20 -21.62 0.93
C ALA A 65 -7.80 -21.34 1.51
N THR A 66 -6.90 -20.83 0.67
CA THR A 66 -5.60 -20.30 1.11
C THR A 66 -5.45 -18.86 0.61
N VAL A 67 -4.81 -18.03 1.42
CA VAL A 67 -4.47 -16.64 1.09
C VAL A 67 -2.96 -16.48 1.26
N ALA A 68 -2.30 -15.89 0.26
CA ALA A 68 -0.91 -15.49 0.32
C ALA A 68 -0.77 -14.04 -0.11
N VAL A 69 -0.03 -13.25 0.66
CA VAL A 69 0.31 -11.86 0.35
C VAL A 69 1.82 -11.75 0.25
N VAL A 70 2.31 -11.27 -0.89
CA VAL A 70 3.74 -11.05 -1.15
C VAL A 70 4.00 -9.55 -1.18
N ARG A 71 5.04 -9.11 -0.47
CA ARG A 71 5.51 -7.71 -0.44
C ARG A 71 7.02 -7.71 -0.63
N ASP A 72 7.51 -6.82 -1.48
CA ASP A 72 8.95 -6.65 -1.74
C ASP A 72 9.66 -7.97 -2.11
N GLY A 73 8.96 -8.82 -2.88
CA GLY A 73 9.45 -10.13 -3.31
C GLY A 73 9.46 -11.21 -2.23
N GLN A 74 8.97 -10.92 -1.02
CA GLN A 74 8.94 -11.83 0.11
C GLN A 74 7.50 -12.18 0.51
N LEU A 75 7.30 -13.42 0.98
CA LEU A 75 6.03 -13.82 1.56
C LEU A 75 5.80 -13.04 2.85
N PHE A 76 4.84 -12.13 2.82
CA PHE A 76 4.52 -11.24 3.94
C PHE A 76 3.47 -11.87 4.87
N PHE A 77 2.51 -12.58 4.30
CA PHE A 77 1.46 -13.30 5.04
C PHE A 77 1.03 -14.54 4.27
N SER A 78 0.71 -15.62 4.99
CA SER A 78 0.00 -16.77 4.44
C SER A 78 -0.98 -17.34 5.48
N GLY A 79 -2.17 -17.70 5.04
CA GLY A 79 -3.25 -18.20 5.89
C GLY A 79 -4.04 -19.32 5.20
N GLY A 80 -4.32 -20.39 5.94
CA GLY A 80 -5.18 -21.49 5.51
C GLY A 80 -6.51 -21.44 6.26
N TYR A 81 -7.61 -21.56 5.53
CA TYR A 81 -8.98 -21.43 6.05
C TYR A 81 -9.79 -22.68 5.72
N GLY A 82 -10.54 -23.18 6.69
CA GLY A 82 -11.42 -24.35 6.53
C GLY A 82 -10.67 -25.67 6.38
N LEU A 83 -11.26 -26.58 5.60
CA LEU A 83 -10.82 -27.95 5.45
C LEU A 83 -10.42 -28.25 3.99
N ALA A 84 -9.24 -28.82 3.81
CA ALA A 84 -8.79 -29.41 2.54
C ALA A 84 -9.54 -30.71 2.22
N ASP A 85 -9.96 -31.46 3.25
CA ASP A 85 -10.84 -32.61 3.12
C ASP A 85 -11.89 -32.58 4.24
N VAL A 86 -13.14 -32.35 3.86
CA VAL A 86 -14.28 -32.23 4.80
C VAL A 86 -14.57 -33.56 5.50
N ARG A 87 -14.48 -34.69 4.79
CA ARG A 87 -14.80 -36.02 5.38
C ARG A 87 -13.75 -36.43 6.37
N ARG A 88 -12.48 -36.20 6.03
CA ARG A 88 -11.33 -36.56 6.88
C ARG A 88 -10.98 -35.48 7.90
N ARG A 89 -11.69 -34.34 7.88
CA ARG A 89 -11.42 -33.16 8.71
C ARG A 89 -9.97 -32.70 8.65
N VAL A 90 -9.40 -32.69 7.44
CA VAL A 90 -8.03 -32.22 7.23
C VAL A 90 -8.08 -30.70 7.05
N PRO A 91 -7.42 -29.90 7.91
CA PRO A 91 -7.37 -28.46 7.75
C PRO A 91 -6.59 -28.05 6.51
N VAL A 92 -6.89 -26.87 5.96
CA VAL A 92 -6.06 -26.27 4.92
C VAL A 92 -4.72 -25.85 5.51
N ASP A 93 -3.64 -26.34 4.92
CA ASP A 93 -2.27 -25.91 5.16
C ASP A 93 -1.86 -24.98 4.00
N PRO A 94 -1.58 -23.69 4.24
CA PRO A 94 -1.31 -22.74 3.17
C PRO A 94 0.00 -23.04 2.40
N GLY A 95 0.92 -23.81 2.97
CA GLY A 95 2.18 -24.21 2.33
C GLY A 95 2.14 -25.58 1.66
N ARG A 96 1.10 -26.39 1.89
CA ARG A 96 1.05 -27.80 1.43
C ARG A 96 -0.23 -28.20 0.73
N THR A 97 -1.37 -27.58 1.04
CA THR A 97 -2.66 -27.92 0.41
C THR A 97 -2.67 -27.42 -1.03
N LEU A 98 -2.90 -28.34 -1.98
CA LEU A 98 -3.00 -28.02 -3.40
C LEU A 98 -4.45 -27.75 -3.80
N PHE A 99 -4.67 -26.63 -4.49
CA PHE A 99 -5.94 -26.30 -5.13
C PHE A 99 -5.82 -26.38 -6.64
N ARG A 100 -6.89 -26.79 -7.32
CA ARG A 100 -6.96 -26.70 -8.78
C ARG A 100 -7.24 -25.25 -9.18
N ILE A 101 -6.23 -24.56 -9.67
CA ILE A 101 -6.27 -23.12 -9.97
C ILE A 101 -6.99 -22.74 -11.28
N GLY A 102 -7.43 -23.73 -12.08
CA GLY A 102 -8.23 -23.49 -13.28
C GLY A 102 -7.54 -22.57 -14.30
N SER A 103 -8.24 -21.53 -14.75
CA SER A 103 -7.74 -20.60 -15.79
C SER A 103 -6.45 -19.87 -15.43
N VAL A 104 -6.04 -19.83 -14.15
CA VAL A 104 -4.73 -19.28 -13.74
C VAL A 104 -3.57 -20.06 -14.37
N THR A 105 -3.76 -21.36 -14.68
CA THR A 105 -2.75 -22.20 -15.36
C THR A 105 -2.28 -21.65 -16.72
N LYS A 106 -3.08 -20.79 -17.37
CA LYS A 106 -2.73 -20.18 -18.66
C LYS A 106 -1.41 -19.42 -18.62
N LEU A 107 -1.05 -18.83 -17.48
CA LEU A 107 0.22 -18.11 -17.30
C LEU A 107 1.47 -19.00 -17.44
N PHE A 108 1.31 -20.33 -17.44
CA PHE A 108 2.41 -21.29 -17.58
C PHE A 108 2.41 -22.02 -18.93
N THR A 109 1.38 -21.86 -19.75
CA THR A 109 1.10 -22.78 -20.89
C THR A 109 0.79 -22.09 -22.21
N TRP A 110 0.78 -20.75 -22.29
CA TRP A 110 0.49 -20.04 -23.55
C TRP A 110 1.57 -20.28 -24.61
#